data_AF-A0A7L7MBQ7-F1
#
_entry.id   AF-A0A7L7MBQ7-F1
#
_cell.length_a   1.000
_cell.length_b   1.000
_cell.length_c   1.000
_cell.angle_alpha   90.00
_cell.angle_beta   90.00
_cell.angle_gamma   90.00
#
_symmetry.space_group_name_H-M   'P 1'
#
loop_
_entity.id
_entity.type
_entity.pdbx_description
1 polymer ?
#
loop_
_entity_poly.entity_id
_entity_poly.type
_entity_poly.pdbx_seq_one_letter_code
_entity_poly.pdbx_strand_id
1 'polypeptide(L)'
;MASGRSHRPATRSRGIPEATVARLPLYLRALTALSERSVPTVSSEELAAAAGVNSAKLRKDFSYLGSYGTRGVGYDVEYLVYQISRELGLTQDWPVVIVGIGNLGAALANYGGFASRGFRVAALIDADHALTGRNVAGLPVRHTDELEDIIRDNQVSIGVIATPAGAAQEVCDRLVAAGVTSILNFAPTVLSVPDGVDVRKVDLSIELQILAFHEQRKAGEDLGEAVAAASAGEEKGGLAPRAKTAAAKAAAARTAAAKAVAAAAGKTKRPGPDGDVPAVMPA
;
A
#
# COMPACT_ATOMS: atom_id res chain seq x y z
N MET A 1 -33.80 -38.83 32.64
CA MET A 1 -32.54 -38.64 33.38
C MET A 1 -31.41 -39.13 32.48
N ALA A 2 -30.82 -38.25 31.66
CA ALA A 2 -29.64 -37.44 31.96
C ALA A 2 -28.34 -38.26 32.05
N SER A 3 -27.59 -38.31 30.94
CA SER A 3 -26.13 -38.08 30.90
C SER A 3 -25.59 -38.37 29.48
N GLY A 4 -25.85 -37.46 28.54
CA GLY A 4 -25.07 -37.37 27.30
C GLY A 4 -23.87 -36.45 27.55
N ARG A 5 -22.68 -37.03 27.73
CA ARG A 5 -21.43 -36.25 27.77
C ARG A 5 -21.27 -35.57 26.41
N SER A 6 -21.44 -34.25 26.38
CA SER A 6 -21.05 -33.42 25.26
C SER A 6 -19.54 -33.53 25.08
N HIS A 7 -19.11 -34.28 24.06
CA HIS A 7 -17.75 -34.24 23.57
C HIS A 7 -17.58 -32.91 22.84
N ARG A 8 -17.18 -31.87 23.57
CA ARG A 8 -16.81 -30.58 23.00
C ARG A 8 -15.40 -30.73 22.42
N PRO A 9 -15.18 -30.71 21.09
CA PRO A 9 -13.83 -30.69 20.56
C PRO A 9 -13.16 -29.39 21.03
N ALA A 10 -12.12 -29.54 21.85
CA ALA A 10 -11.29 -28.48 22.34
C ALA A 10 -10.20 -28.17 21.31
N THR A 11 -10.50 -27.29 20.36
CA THR A 11 -9.48 -26.56 19.59
C THR A 11 -9.89 -25.10 19.47
N ARG A 12 -9.88 -24.38 20.60
CA ARG A 12 -9.70 -22.93 20.54
C ARG A 12 -8.24 -22.71 20.13
N SER A 13 -7.98 -22.56 18.84
CA SER A 13 -6.79 -21.84 18.41
C SER A 13 -6.81 -20.51 19.15
N ARG A 14 -5.71 -20.16 19.84
CA ARG A 14 -5.51 -18.76 20.21
C ARG A 14 -5.31 -18.06 18.88
N GLY A 15 -6.39 -17.51 18.31
CA GLY A 15 -6.36 -16.82 17.03
C GLY A 15 -5.21 -15.83 17.00
N ILE A 16 -4.46 -15.81 15.90
CA ILE A 16 -3.37 -14.86 15.69
C ILE A 16 -3.98 -13.46 15.83
N PRO A 17 -3.44 -12.58 16.70
CA PRO A 17 -3.97 -11.23 16.84
C PRO A 17 -4.00 -10.51 15.50
N GLU A 18 -5.05 -9.73 15.23
CA GLU A 18 -5.19 -8.96 13.97
C GLU A 18 -3.98 -8.04 13.73
N ALA A 19 -3.44 -7.43 14.79
CA ALA A 19 -2.22 -6.63 14.71
C ALA A 19 -1.00 -7.45 14.22
N THR A 20 -0.94 -8.74 14.56
CA THR A 20 0.10 -9.66 14.07
C THR A 20 -0.15 -10.01 12.61
N VAL A 21 -1.40 -10.33 12.23
CA VAL A 21 -1.80 -10.57 10.82
C VAL A 21 -1.41 -9.40 9.92
N ALA A 22 -1.63 -8.15 10.37
CA ALA A 22 -1.22 -6.95 9.64
C ALA A 22 0.30 -6.81 9.45
N ARG A 23 1.12 -7.45 10.30
CA ARG A 23 2.60 -7.43 10.23
C ARG A 23 3.19 -8.61 9.46
N LEU A 24 2.50 -9.75 9.40
CA LEU A 24 2.99 -10.94 8.69
C LEU A 24 3.43 -10.66 7.24
N PRO A 25 2.73 -9.84 6.43
CA PRO A 25 3.18 -9.50 5.08
C PRO A 25 4.55 -8.78 5.04
N LEU A 26 4.88 -8.00 6.08
CA LEU A 26 6.19 -7.33 6.18
C LEU A 26 7.31 -8.33 6.43
N TYR A 27 7.07 -9.31 7.32
CA TYR A 27 8.00 -10.40 7.57
C TYR A 27 8.19 -11.27 6.34
N LEU A 28 7.10 -11.62 5.66
CA LEU A 28 7.17 -12.38 4.41
C LEU A 28 8.00 -11.65 3.36
N ARG A 29 7.80 -10.33 3.17
CA ARG A 29 8.60 -9.54 2.23
C ARG A 29 10.10 -9.61 2.56
N ALA A 30 10.47 -9.45 3.82
CA ALA A 30 11.88 -9.52 4.24
C ALA A 30 12.47 -10.92 4.03
N LEU A 31 11.71 -11.97 4.37
CA LEU A 31 12.12 -13.36 4.19
C LEU A 31 12.25 -13.76 2.72
N THR A 32 11.33 -13.32 1.85
CA THR A 32 11.43 -13.55 0.40
C THR A 32 12.72 -12.95 -0.16
N ALA A 33 13.07 -11.71 0.23
CA ALA A 33 14.33 -11.08 -0.21
C ALA A 33 15.58 -11.82 0.31
N LEU A 34 15.51 -12.47 1.47
CA LEU A 34 16.60 -13.31 1.98
C LEU A 34 16.67 -14.66 1.24
N SER A 35 15.52 -15.24 0.92
CA SER A 35 15.41 -16.49 0.15
C SER A 35 15.94 -16.32 -1.29
N GLU A 36 15.62 -15.21 -1.95
CA GLU A 36 16.18 -14.85 -3.27
C GLU A 36 17.71 -14.73 -3.27
N ARG A 37 18.30 -14.42 -2.11
CA ARG A 37 19.75 -14.37 -1.89
C ARG A 37 20.33 -15.70 -1.38
N SER A 38 19.52 -16.76 -1.35
CA SER A 38 19.89 -18.09 -0.85
C SER A 38 20.45 -18.08 0.58
N VAL A 39 19.94 -17.18 1.42
CA VAL A 39 20.28 -17.16 2.86
C VAL A 39 19.51 -18.29 3.55
N PRO A 40 20.17 -19.29 4.14
CA PRO A 40 19.49 -20.44 4.72
C PRO A 40 18.84 -20.11 6.07
N THR A 41 19.53 -19.33 6.91
CA THR A 41 19.05 -18.97 8.25
C THR A 41 19.21 -17.49 8.52
N VAL A 42 18.30 -16.93 9.33
CA VAL A 42 18.33 -15.52 9.74
C VAL A 42 18.06 -15.38 11.23
N SER A 43 18.77 -14.47 11.90
CA SER A 43 18.51 -14.17 13.31
C SER A 43 17.23 -13.32 13.48
N SER A 44 16.64 -13.35 14.68
CA SER A 44 15.50 -12.47 15.00
C SER A 44 15.82 -10.98 14.92
N GLU A 45 17.09 -10.60 15.09
CA GLU A 45 17.50 -9.19 15.06
C GLU A 45 17.66 -8.70 13.63
N GLU A 46 18.35 -9.46 12.79
CA GLU A 46 18.48 -9.17 11.36
C GLU A 46 17.13 -9.13 10.66
N LEU A 47 16.26 -10.13 10.94
CA LEU A 47 14.94 -10.17 10.33
C LEU A 47 14.04 -9.01 10.80
N ALA A 48 14.13 -8.65 12.09
CA ALA A 48 13.37 -7.52 12.62
C ALA A 48 13.84 -6.19 12.02
N ALA A 49 15.15 -6.01 11.85
CA ALA A 49 15.73 -4.85 11.17
C ALA A 49 15.26 -4.77 9.70
N ALA A 50 15.31 -5.88 8.97
CA ALA A 50 14.85 -5.95 7.58
C ALA A 50 13.34 -5.69 7.42
N ALA A 51 12.53 -6.11 8.40
CA ALA A 51 11.09 -5.88 8.42
C ALA A 51 10.68 -4.52 9.03
N GLY A 52 11.61 -3.76 9.60
CA GLY A 52 11.34 -2.49 10.27
C GLY A 52 10.55 -2.62 11.57
N VAL A 53 10.72 -3.72 12.32
CA VAL A 53 10.05 -3.96 13.60
C VAL A 53 11.04 -4.18 14.75
N ASN A 54 10.53 -4.19 15.98
CA ASN A 54 11.32 -4.59 17.15
C ASN A 54 11.45 -6.12 17.23
N SER A 55 12.65 -6.65 17.49
CA SER A 55 12.93 -8.09 17.58
C SER A 55 12.10 -8.81 18.66
N ALA A 56 11.78 -8.16 19.77
CA ALA A 56 10.89 -8.71 20.80
C ALA A 56 9.45 -8.85 20.29
N LYS A 57 8.96 -7.90 19.48
CA LYS A 57 7.64 -8.00 18.83
C LYS A 57 7.63 -9.12 17.80
N LEU A 58 8.69 -9.24 16.99
CA LEU A 58 8.83 -10.32 16.01
C LEU A 58 8.79 -11.71 16.67
N ARG A 59 9.59 -11.92 17.74
CA ARG A 59 9.59 -13.19 18.47
C ARG A 59 8.21 -13.50 19.06
N LYS A 60 7.50 -12.50 19.57
CA LYS A 60 6.13 -12.64 20.08
C LYS A 60 5.16 -13.01 18.94
N ASP A 61 5.25 -12.33 17.80
CA ASP A 61 4.43 -12.62 16.63
C ASP A 61 4.61 -14.05 16.13
N PHE A 62 5.86 -14.49 16.00
CA PHE A 62 6.16 -15.84 15.54
C PHE A 62 5.74 -16.90 16.56
N SER A 63 5.73 -16.59 17.86
CA SER A 63 5.23 -17.52 18.88
C SER A 63 3.74 -17.87 18.71
N TYR A 64 2.95 -17.04 18.01
CA TYR A 64 1.56 -17.37 17.67
C TYR A 64 1.44 -18.31 16.46
N LEU A 65 2.43 -18.31 15.56
CA LEU A 65 2.49 -19.19 14.40
C LEU A 65 3.06 -20.56 14.79
N GLY A 66 4.01 -20.60 15.73
CA GLY A 66 4.65 -21.82 16.21
C GLY A 66 6.07 -21.59 16.72
N SER A 67 6.76 -22.65 17.09
CA SER A 67 8.18 -22.57 17.47
C SER A 67 9.06 -22.85 16.26
N TYR A 68 9.43 -21.81 15.54
CA TYR A 68 10.18 -21.92 14.27
C TYR A 68 11.63 -21.44 14.35
N GLY A 69 12.10 -21.10 15.55
CA GLY A 69 13.47 -20.69 15.79
C GLY A 69 14.19 -21.67 16.69
N THR A 70 15.43 -21.99 16.33
CA THR A 70 16.34 -22.74 17.21
C THR A 70 17.25 -21.75 17.92
N ARG A 71 17.29 -21.80 19.26
CA ARG A 71 18.17 -20.93 20.06
C ARG A 71 19.62 -21.10 19.58
N GLY A 72 20.26 -19.99 19.22
CA GLY A 72 21.65 -19.98 18.73
C GLY A 72 21.84 -20.24 17.23
N VAL A 73 20.78 -20.64 16.50
CA VAL A 73 20.83 -20.89 15.04
C VAL A 73 19.99 -19.88 14.25
N GLY A 74 18.90 -19.38 14.84
CA GLY A 74 17.97 -18.47 14.18
C GLY A 74 16.80 -19.22 13.56
N TYR A 75 16.22 -18.63 12.52
CA TYR A 75 15.09 -19.16 11.79
C TYR A 75 15.52 -19.67 10.43
N ASP A 76 14.98 -20.82 10.02
CA ASP A 76 15.09 -21.29 8.64
C ASP A 76 14.23 -20.39 7.72
N VAL A 77 14.86 -19.81 6.71
CA VAL A 77 14.23 -18.80 5.85
C VAL A 77 13.15 -19.42 4.97
N GLU A 78 13.46 -20.50 4.26
CA GLU A 78 12.51 -21.14 3.33
C GLU A 78 11.30 -21.69 4.08
N TYR A 79 11.55 -22.33 5.23
CA TYR A 79 10.49 -22.87 6.07
C TYR A 79 9.59 -21.76 6.62
N LEU A 80 10.14 -20.63 7.08
CA LEU A 80 9.34 -19.49 7.52
C LEU A 80 8.54 -18.84 6.39
N VAL A 81 9.12 -18.71 5.19
CA VAL A 81 8.39 -18.24 4.00
C VAL A 81 7.16 -19.11 3.78
N TYR A 82 7.34 -20.43 3.81
CA TYR A 82 6.23 -21.38 3.63
C TYR A 82 5.17 -21.25 4.73
N GLN A 83 5.57 -21.25 6.01
CA GLN A 83 4.60 -21.16 7.12
C GLN A 83 3.82 -19.85 7.10
N ILE A 84 4.49 -18.71 6.91
CA ILE A 84 3.82 -17.40 6.87
C ILE A 84 2.90 -17.31 5.64
N SER A 85 3.33 -17.83 4.48
CA SER A 85 2.49 -17.87 3.29
C SER A 85 1.24 -18.72 3.50
N ARG A 86 1.38 -19.87 4.18
CA ARG A 86 0.25 -20.74 4.53
C ARG A 86 -0.73 -20.05 5.50
N GLU A 87 -0.23 -19.42 6.55
CA GLU A 87 -1.05 -18.72 7.55
C GLU A 87 -1.77 -17.49 6.96
N LEU A 88 -1.14 -16.82 5.98
CA LEU A 88 -1.77 -15.74 5.22
C LEU A 88 -2.70 -16.24 4.10
N GLY A 89 -2.82 -17.55 3.89
CA GLY A 89 -3.61 -18.12 2.81
C GLY A 89 -3.03 -17.86 1.42
N LEU A 90 -1.75 -17.50 1.29
CA LEU A 90 -1.10 -17.21 0.00
C LEU A 90 -0.63 -18.47 -0.74
N THR A 91 -0.94 -19.66 -0.22
CA THR A 91 -0.71 -20.95 -0.90
C THR A 91 -1.79 -21.29 -1.93
N GLN A 92 -2.82 -20.45 -2.03
CA GLN A 92 -3.90 -20.56 -3.01
C GLN A 92 -3.95 -19.30 -3.87
N ASP A 93 -4.40 -19.46 -5.11
CA ASP A 93 -4.62 -18.33 -6.00
C ASP A 93 -5.92 -17.62 -5.62
N TRP A 94 -5.81 -16.35 -5.27
CA TRP A 94 -6.93 -15.45 -5.02
C TRP A 94 -7.22 -14.68 -6.31
N PRO A 95 -8.35 -14.93 -6.99
CA PRO A 95 -8.72 -14.18 -8.18
C PRO A 95 -9.15 -12.77 -7.78
N VAL A 96 -8.48 -11.78 -8.36
CA VAL A 96 -8.67 -10.36 -8.09
C VAL A 96 -9.29 -9.67 -9.30
N VAL A 97 -10.32 -8.86 -9.09
CA VAL A 97 -10.83 -7.93 -10.10
C VAL A 97 -10.37 -6.51 -9.78
N ILE A 98 -9.90 -5.77 -10.80
CA ILE A 98 -9.55 -4.36 -10.66
C ILE A 98 -10.60 -3.53 -11.39
N VAL A 99 -11.27 -2.64 -10.67
CA VAL A 99 -12.29 -1.74 -11.23
C VAL A 99 -11.75 -0.31 -11.26
N GLY A 100 -11.77 0.30 -12.44
CA GLY A 100 -11.19 1.61 -12.75
C GLY A 100 -9.76 1.49 -13.27
N ILE A 101 -9.60 1.41 -14.59
CA ILE A 101 -8.33 1.30 -15.32
C ILE A 101 -7.84 2.68 -15.77
N GLY A 102 -7.84 3.62 -14.82
CA GLY A 102 -7.08 4.86 -14.93
C GLY A 102 -5.58 4.65 -14.71
N ASN A 103 -4.85 5.72 -14.38
CA ASN A 103 -3.40 5.64 -14.12
C ASN A 103 -3.06 4.64 -13.00
N LEU A 104 -3.81 4.67 -11.89
CA LEU A 104 -3.57 3.80 -10.75
C LEU A 104 -3.97 2.35 -11.04
N GLY A 105 -5.16 2.12 -11.60
CA GLY A 105 -5.61 0.77 -11.94
C GLY A 105 -4.70 0.08 -12.94
N ALA A 106 -4.24 0.80 -13.97
CA ALA A 106 -3.26 0.26 -14.93
C ALA A 106 -1.90 -0.04 -14.27
N ALA A 107 -1.43 0.78 -13.32
CA ALA A 107 -0.21 0.51 -12.58
C ALA A 107 -0.35 -0.72 -11.68
N LEU A 108 -1.49 -0.87 -11.00
CA LEU A 108 -1.81 -2.04 -10.16
C LEU A 108 -1.90 -3.32 -11.00
N ALA A 109 -2.51 -3.26 -12.18
CA ALA A 109 -2.59 -4.40 -13.11
C ALA A 109 -1.20 -4.87 -13.59
N ASN A 110 -0.27 -3.94 -13.82
CA ASN A 110 1.11 -4.26 -14.24
C ASN A 110 2.04 -4.60 -13.05
N TYR A 111 1.54 -4.58 -11.82
CA TYR A 111 2.35 -4.87 -10.65
C TYR A 111 2.57 -6.39 -10.51
N GLY A 112 3.70 -6.88 -11.00
CA GLY A 112 4.07 -8.31 -10.92
C GLY A 112 4.15 -8.87 -9.49
N GLY A 113 4.20 -8.00 -8.47
CA GLY A 113 4.20 -8.41 -7.07
C GLY A 113 2.87 -8.98 -6.56
N PHE A 114 1.78 -8.90 -7.32
CA PHE A 114 0.52 -9.58 -6.98
C PHE A 114 0.58 -11.07 -7.32
N ALA A 115 0.99 -11.41 -8.54
CA ALA A 115 1.09 -12.80 -8.99
C ALA A 115 2.07 -13.61 -8.13
N SER A 116 3.21 -13.03 -7.75
CA SER A 116 4.19 -13.70 -6.87
C SER A 116 3.72 -13.92 -5.44
N ARG A 117 2.58 -13.32 -5.05
CA ARG A 117 1.99 -13.43 -3.71
C ARG A 117 0.67 -14.19 -3.71
N GLY A 118 0.35 -14.91 -4.78
CA GLY A 118 -0.91 -15.67 -4.90
C GLY A 118 -2.13 -14.81 -5.24
N PHE A 119 -1.94 -13.56 -5.68
CA PHE A 119 -3.03 -12.71 -6.15
C PHE A 119 -3.02 -12.68 -7.68
N ARG A 120 -3.93 -13.44 -8.29
CA ARG A 120 -4.07 -13.49 -9.75
C ARG A 120 -5.07 -12.43 -10.19
N VAL A 121 -4.62 -11.44 -10.95
CA VAL A 121 -5.53 -10.50 -11.61
C VAL A 121 -6.35 -11.28 -12.65
N ALA A 122 -7.64 -11.46 -12.39
CA ALA A 122 -8.55 -12.25 -13.21
C ALA A 122 -9.23 -11.39 -14.28
N ALA A 123 -9.56 -10.14 -13.95
CA ALA A 123 -10.21 -9.23 -14.87
C ALA A 123 -9.92 -7.77 -14.54
N LEU A 124 -10.00 -6.94 -15.58
CA LEU A 124 -9.85 -5.49 -15.53
C LEU A 124 -11.15 -4.86 -16.02
N ILE A 125 -11.75 -3.99 -15.22
CA ILE A 125 -13.08 -3.43 -15.49
C ILE A 125 -12.99 -1.91 -15.56
N ASP A 126 -13.61 -1.31 -16.58
CA ASP A 126 -13.79 0.14 -16.67
C ASP A 126 -15.19 0.47 -17.22
N ALA A 127 -15.68 1.68 -16.90
CA ALA A 127 -16.94 2.21 -17.43
C ALA A 127 -16.73 3.00 -18.74
N ASP A 128 -15.50 3.40 -19.05
CA ASP A 128 -15.18 4.04 -20.32
C ASP A 128 -15.15 3.01 -21.45
N HIS A 129 -16.16 3.07 -22.33
CA HIS A 129 -16.23 2.24 -23.54
C HIS A 129 -14.99 2.36 -24.44
N ALA A 130 -14.26 3.48 -24.40
CA ALA A 130 -13.02 3.63 -25.18
C ALA A 130 -11.88 2.74 -24.66
N LEU A 131 -11.94 2.31 -23.40
CA LEU A 131 -10.96 1.40 -22.80
C LEU A 131 -11.35 -0.07 -23.01
N THR A 132 -12.61 -0.39 -23.25
CA THR A 132 -13.07 -1.76 -23.51
C THR A 132 -12.30 -2.40 -24.66
N GLY A 133 -11.77 -3.61 -24.44
CA GLY A 133 -10.96 -4.35 -25.40
C GLY A 133 -9.49 -3.94 -25.45
N ARG A 134 -9.08 -2.86 -24.76
CA ARG A 134 -7.68 -2.49 -24.64
C ARG A 134 -6.94 -3.51 -23.77
N ASN A 135 -5.76 -3.95 -24.22
CA ASN A 135 -4.92 -4.81 -23.41
C ASN A 135 -4.10 -4.01 -22.40
N VAL A 136 -4.18 -4.40 -21.13
CA VAL A 136 -3.37 -3.90 -20.03
C VAL A 136 -2.82 -5.11 -19.27
N ALA A 137 -1.50 -5.17 -19.07
CA ALA A 137 -0.83 -6.32 -18.42
C ALA A 137 -1.16 -7.69 -19.05
N GLY A 138 -1.46 -7.73 -20.35
CA GLY A 138 -1.84 -8.95 -21.06
C GLY A 138 -3.30 -9.38 -20.89
N LEU A 139 -4.13 -8.59 -20.18
CA LEU A 139 -5.57 -8.82 -20.01
C LEU A 139 -6.38 -7.74 -20.74
N PRO A 140 -7.46 -8.10 -21.46
CA PRO A 140 -8.35 -7.13 -22.05
C PRO A 140 -9.21 -6.46 -20.96
N VAL A 141 -9.35 -5.14 -21.05
CA VAL A 141 -10.30 -4.40 -20.21
C VAL A 141 -11.73 -4.71 -20.68
N ARG A 142 -12.62 -4.99 -19.73
CA ARG A 142 -14.03 -5.30 -19.96
C ARG A 142 -14.91 -4.18 -19.44
N HIS A 143 -16.12 -4.10 -19.97
CA HIS A 143 -17.04 -3.05 -19.56
C HIS A 143 -17.63 -3.35 -18.19
N THR A 144 -17.97 -2.30 -17.43
CA THR A 144 -18.57 -2.47 -16.10
C THR A 144 -19.90 -3.22 -16.11
N ASP A 145 -20.62 -3.28 -17.23
CA ASP A 145 -21.87 -4.04 -17.34
C ASP A 145 -21.67 -5.55 -17.24
N GLU A 146 -20.46 -6.04 -17.53
CA GLU A 146 -20.12 -7.46 -17.46
C GLU A 146 -19.59 -7.88 -16.07
N LEU A 147 -19.59 -6.95 -15.10
CA LEU A 147 -18.93 -7.14 -13.79
C LEU A 147 -19.45 -8.38 -13.05
N GLU A 148 -20.76 -8.54 -12.94
CA GLU A 148 -21.40 -9.62 -12.20
C GLU A 148 -21.10 -11.00 -12.82
N ASP A 149 -21.15 -11.07 -14.15
CA ASP A 149 -20.82 -12.28 -14.89
C ASP A 149 -19.35 -12.65 -14.73
N ILE A 150 -18.45 -11.67 -14.82
CA ILE A 150 -17.01 -11.85 -14.62
C ILE A 150 -16.70 -12.34 -13.21
N ILE A 151 -17.36 -11.79 -12.19
CA ILE A 151 -17.17 -12.20 -10.79
C ILE A 151 -17.55 -13.66 -10.61
N ARG A 152 -18.70 -14.06 -11.14
CA ARG A 152 -19.21 -15.44 -11.07
C ARG A 152 -18.29 -16.41 -11.82
N ASP A 153 -17.95 -16.09 -13.06
CA ASP A 153 -17.22 -16.99 -13.95
C ASP A 153 -15.76 -17.19 -13.51
N ASN A 154 -15.15 -16.17 -12.90
CA ASN A 154 -13.76 -16.22 -12.41
C ASN A 154 -13.65 -16.52 -10.91
N GLN A 155 -14.77 -16.70 -10.21
CA GLN A 155 -14.83 -16.90 -8.75
C GLN A 155 -14.02 -15.84 -7.99
N VAL A 156 -14.26 -14.58 -8.33
CA VAL A 156 -13.51 -13.45 -7.78
C VAL A 156 -13.68 -13.39 -6.26
N SER A 157 -12.55 -13.37 -5.56
CA SER A 157 -12.52 -13.32 -4.10
C SER A 157 -12.24 -11.91 -3.56
N ILE A 158 -11.49 -11.10 -4.33
CA ILE A 158 -11.05 -9.76 -3.91
C ILE A 158 -11.36 -8.73 -4.99
N GLY A 159 -12.02 -7.64 -4.60
CA GLY A 159 -12.26 -6.49 -5.45
C GLY A 159 -11.31 -5.34 -5.14
N VAL A 160 -10.64 -4.79 -6.15
CA VAL A 160 -9.82 -3.57 -6.03
C VAL A 160 -10.56 -2.42 -6.68
N ILE A 161 -10.85 -1.38 -5.91
CA ILE A 161 -11.55 -0.18 -6.38
C ILE A 161 -10.52 0.94 -6.56
N ALA A 162 -10.26 1.30 -7.82
CA ALA A 162 -9.38 2.39 -8.23
C ALA A 162 -10.14 3.45 -9.05
N THR A 163 -11.44 3.59 -8.80
CA THR A 163 -12.32 4.55 -9.46
C THR A 163 -12.33 5.93 -8.77
N PRO A 164 -12.84 6.98 -9.44
CA PRO A 164 -13.12 8.26 -8.80
C PRO A 164 -14.11 8.10 -7.63
N ALA A 165 -14.04 9.01 -6.64
CA ALA A 165 -14.86 8.93 -5.42
C ALA A 165 -16.37 8.82 -5.68
N GLY A 166 -16.89 9.49 -6.71
CA GLY A 166 -18.33 9.48 -7.03
C GLY A 166 -18.86 8.12 -7.50
N ALA A 167 -18.01 7.27 -8.08
CA ALA A 167 -18.40 5.95 -8.58
C ALA A 167 -18.04 4.80 -7.63
N ALA A 168 -17.24 5.08 -6.59
CA ALA A 168 -16.65 4.03 -5.75
C ALA A 168 -17.69 3.27 -4.90
N GLN A 169 -18.72 3.94 -4.40
CA GLN A 169 -19.78 3.29 -3.62
C GLN A 169 -20.63 2.36 -4.49
N GLU A 170 -21.04 2.81 -5.68
CA GLU A 170 -21.82 2.01 -6.61
C GLU A 170 -21.06 0.73 -7.02
N VAL A 171 -19.77 0.86 -7.34
CA VAL A 171 -18.91 -0.29 -7.64
C VAL A 171 -18.80 -1.24 -6.44
N CYS A 172 -18.65 -0.70 -5.23
CA CYS A 172 -18.59 -1.49 -4.00
C CYS A 172 -19.89 -2.28 -3.79
N ASP A 173 -21.04 -1.65 -3.93
CA ASP A 173 -22.35 -2.29 -3.76
C ASP A 173 -22.54 -3.43 -4.76
N ARG A 174 -22.12 -3.23 -6.02
CA ARG A 174 -22.16 -4.27 -7.06
C ARG A 174 -21.22 -5.44 -6.77
N LEU A 175 -19.99 -5.17 -6.31
CA LEU A 175 -19.05 -6.22 -5.89
C LEU A 175 -19.63 -7.06 -4.75
N VAL A 176 -20.21 -6.41 -3.73
CA VAL A 176 -20.82 -7.08 -2.58
C VAL A 176 -22.05 -7.89 -3.01
N ALA A 177 -22.91 -7.32 -3.86
CA ALA A 177 -24.09 -8.02 -4.38
C ALA A 177 -23.73 -9.27 -5.21
N ALA A 178 -22.58 -9.23 -5.90
CA ALA A 178 -22.04 -10.37 -6.63
C ALA A 178 -21.30 -11.38 -5.74
N GLY A 179 -21.21 -11.14 -4.42
CA GLY A 179 -20.67 -12.07 -3.43
C GLY A 179 -19.20 -11.84 -3.04
N VAL A 180 -18.59 -10.73 -3.47
CA VAL A 180 -17.22 -10.37 -3.07
C VAL A 180 -17.23 -9.82 -1.64
N THR A 181 -16.50 -10.47 -0.74
CA THR A 181 -16.45 -10.11 0.68
C THR A 181 -15.18 -9.36 1.09
N SER A 182 -14.18 -9.28 0.22
CA SER A 182 -12.91 -8.58 0.49
C SER A 182 -12.67 -7.48 -0.54
N ILE A 183 -12.56 -6.23 -0.07
CA ILE A 183 -12.43 -5.04 -0.93
C ILE A 183 -11.21 -4.21 -0.52
N LEU A 184 -10.34 -3.93 -1.50
CA LEU A 184 -9.22 -3.00 -1.38
C LEU A 184 -9.59 -1.67 -2.05
N ASN A 185 -9.78 -0.63 -1.24
CA ASN A 185 -10.27 0.67 -1.70
C ASN A 185 -9.13 1.70 -1.80
N PHE A 186 -8.86 2.16 -3.03
CA PHE A 186 -7.97 3.29 -3.31
C PHE A 186 -8.71 4.59 -3.60
N ALA A 187 -10.04 4.56 -3.73
CA ALA A 187 -10.82 5.76 -3.95
C ALA A 187 -10.74 6.66 -2.70
N PRO A 188 -10.67 8.00 -2.87
CA PRO A 188 -10.56 8.95 -1.76
C PRO A 188 -11.93 9.18 -1.09
N THR A 189 -12.61 8.09 -0.74
CA THR A 189 -13.90 8.08 -0.04
C THR A 189 -13.98 6.91 0.94
N VAL A 190 -14.86 7.02 1.92
CA VAL A 190 -15.19 5.94 2.85
C VAL A 190 -16.38 5.19 2.27
N LEU A 191 -16.24 3.87 2.13
CA LEU A 191 -17.29 3.01 1.60
C LEU A 191 -18.17 2.53 2.75
N SER A 192 -19.48 2.50 2.51
CA SER A 192 -20.45 1.84 3.39
C SER A 192 -20.61 0.40 2.93
N VAL A 193 -20.42 -0.56 3.81
CA VAL A 193 -20.55 -2.00 3.50
C VAL A 193 -21.37 -2.71 4.59
N PRO A 194 -22.08 -3.79 4.24
CA PRO A 194 -22.78 -4.61 5.22
C PRO A 194 -21.82 -5.40 6.10
N ASP A 195 -22.34 -5.92 7.22
CA ASP A 195 -21.59 -6.80 8.12
C ASP A 195 -21.07 -8.05 7.37
N GLY A 196 -19.81 -8.40 7.61
CA GLY A 196 -19.15 -9.54 6.97
C GLY A 196 -18.39 -9.22 5.68
N VAL A 197 -18.35 -7.95 5.27
CA VAL A 197 -17.49 -7.46 4.18
C VAL A 197 -16.31 -6.69 4.78
N ASP A 198 -15.10 -7.12 4.43
CA ASP A 198 -13.86 -6.49 4.87
C ASP A 198 -13.41 -5.44 3.84
N VAL A 199 -13.34 -4.18 4.24
CA VAL A 199 -12.84 -3.08 3.40
C VAL A 199 -11.51 -2.57 3.95
N ARG A 200 -10.45 -2.67 3.15
CA ARG A 200 -9.14 -2.09 3.45
C ARG A 200 -8.93 -0.83 2.62
N LYS A 201 -8.92 0.34 3.28
CA LYS A 201 -8.60 1.61 2.63
C LYS A 201 -7.09 1.79 2.49
N VAL A 202 -6.64 2.25 1.33
CA VAL A 202 -5.26 2.70 1.09
C VAL A 202 -5.29 4.16 0.66
N ASP A 203 -4.72 5.03 1.49
CA ASP A 203 -4.64 6.46 1.22
C ASP A 203 -3.17 6.92 1.25
N LEU A 204 -2.55 6.94 0.06
CA LEU A 204 -1.15 7.34 -0.08
C LEU A 204 -0.91 8.79 0.34
N SER A 205 -1.94 9.64 0.29
CA SER A 205 -1.83 11.06 0.66
C SER A 205 -1.71 11.23 2.18
N ILE A 206 -2.47 10.43 2.95
CA ILE A 206 -2.37 10.42 4.41
C ILE A 206 -0.97 9.96 4.85
N GLU A 207 -0.42 8.93 4.21
CA GLU A 207 0.94 8.44 4.50
C GLU A 207 2.00 9.53 4.28
N LEU A 208 1.89 10.29 3.18
CA LEU A 208 2.78 11.42 2.92
C LEU A 208 2.61 12.57 3.93
N GLN A 209 1.38 12.84 4.40
CA GLN A 209 1.14 13.85 5.45
C GLN A 209 1.79 13.45 6.77
N ILE A 210 1.73 12.17 7.14
CA ILE A 210 2.42 11.64 8.32
C ILE A 210 3.93 11.83 8.19
N LEU A 211 4.51 11.51 7.03
CA LEU A 211 5.94 11.75 6.77
C LEU A 211 6.28 13.24 6.83
N ALA A 212 5.44 14.12 6.26
CA ALA A 212 5.64 15.57 6.32
C ALA A 212 5.64 16.10 7.77
N PHE A 213 4.77 15.59 8.64
CA PHE A 213 4.77 15.92 10.06
C PHE A 213 6.09 15.51 10.74
N HIS A 214 6.60 14.31 10.46
CA HIS A 214 7.88 13.86 11.01
C HIS A 214 9.06 14.70 10.51
N GLU A 215 9.09 15.04 9.23
CA GLU A 215 10.15 15.89 8.67
C GLU A 215 10.11 17.31 9.25
N GLN A 216 8.91 17.86 9.48
CA GLN A 216 8.78 19.16 10.17
C GLN A 216 9.30 19.10 11.61
N ARG A 217 9.07 18.00 12.33
CA ARG A 217 9.59 17.83 13.70
C ARG A 217 11.09 17.67 13.75
N LYS A 218 11.69 16.85 12.87
CA LYS A 218 13.15 16.74 12.76
C LYS A 218 13.78 18.09 12.47
N ALA A 219 13.22 18.85 11.52
CA ALA A 219 13.70 20.20 11.21
C ALA A 219 13.55 21.17 12.39
N GLY A 220 12.49 21.01 13.22
CA GLY A 220 12.28 21.79 14.43
C GLY A 220 13.20 21.40 15.59
N GLU A 221 13.55 20.12 15.71
CA GLU A 221 14.50 19.59 16.68
C GLU A 221 15.93 20.02 16.32
N ASP A 222 16.31 19.99 15.03
CA ASP A 222 17.59 20.51 14.52
C ASP A 222 17.74 22.03 14.79
N LEU A 223 16.64 22.79 14.65
CA LEU A 223 16.60 24.21 15.01
C LEU A 223 16.70 24.42 16.52
N GLY A 224 16.08 23.55 17.33
CA GLY A 224 16.16 23.58 18.79
C GLY A 224 17.56 23.29 19.31
N GLU A 225 18.23 22.27 18.77
CA GLU A 225 19.62 21.94 19.08
C GLU A 225 20.60 23.02 18.61
N ALA A 226 20.38 23.61 17.44
CA ALA A 226 21.21 24.72 16.96
C ALA A 226 21.07 25.98 17.82
N VAL A 227 19.87 26.29 18.32
CA VAL A 227 19.62 27.43 19.22
C VAL A 227 20.16 27.16 20.63
N ALA A 228 20.06 25.92 21.13
CA ALA A 228 20.67 25.53 22.40
C ALA A 228 22.20 25.51 22.36
N ALA A 229 22.80 25.11 21.23
CA ALA A 229 24.24 25.20 21.00
C ALA A 229 24.73 26.65 20.85
N ALA A 230 23.92 27.53 20.27
CA ALA A 230 24.22 28.96 20.17
C ALA A 230 24.12 29.68 21.52
N SER A 231 23.12 29.35 22.35
CA SER A 231 22.97 29.94 23.69
C SER A 231 24.03 29.44 24.69
N ALA A 232 24.53 28.22 24.53
CA ALA A 232 25.68 27.71 25.29
C ALA A 232 27.02 28.35 24.86
N GLY A 233 27.09 28.95 23.66
CA GLY A 233 28.27 29.63 23.14
C GLY A 233 28.39 31.11 23.53
N GLU A 234 27.31 31.75 23.98
CA GLU A 234 27.29 33.19 24.28
C GLU A 234 27.83 33.58 25.68
N GLU A 235 28.07 32.62 26.58
CA GLU A 235 28.72 32.92 27.89
C GLU A 235 30.24 33.13 27.80
N LYS A 236 30.88 32.93 26.63
CA LYS A 236 32.31 33.19 26.46
C LYS A 236 32.63 33.96 25.18
N GLY A 237 32.73 35.29 25.30
CA GLY A 237 33.54 36.14 24.41
C GLY A 237 32.75 37.07 23.50
N GLY A 238 32.95 38.38 23.68
CA GLY A 238 32.16 39.43 23.03
C GLY A 238 32.51 39.82 21.59
N LEU A 239 31.55 40.58 21.03
CA LEU A 239 31.61 41.60 19.96
C LEU A 239 31.70 41.19 18.46
N ALA A 240 30.51 41.06 17.83
CA ALA A 240 30.06 41.47 16.48
C ALA A 240 30.74 40.94 15.17
N PRO A 241 30.13 41.07 13.96
CA PRO A 241 28.75 40.86 13.53
C PRO A 241 28.71 39.88 12.30
N ARG A 242 28.28 38.62 12.49
CA ARG A 242 28.05 37.66 11.39
C ARG A 242 26.61 37.13 11.28
N ALA A 243 25.74 37.47 12.23
CA ALA A 243 24.37 36.95 12.30
C ALA A 243 23.41 37.51 11.23
N LYS A 244 23.68 38.71 10.67
CA LYS A 244 22.79 39.32 9.65
C LYS A 244 22.85 38.62 8.28
N THR A 245 23.94 37.92 7.97
CA THR A 245 24.13 37.27 6.66
C THR A 245 23.44 35.91 6.55
N ALA A 246 23.26 35.20 7.66
CA ALA A 246 22.59 33.89 7.69
C ALA A 246 21.06 34.01 7.58
N ALA A 247 20.46 34.98 8.30
CA ALA A 247 19.03 35.25 8.23
C ALA A 247 18.59 35.73 6.83
N ALA A 248 19.42 36.54 6.15
CA ALA A 248 19.17 36.98 4.78
C ALA A 248 19.22 35.82 3.76
N LYS A 249 20.13 34.85 3.96
CA LYS A 249 20.27 33.67 3.09
C LYS A 249 19.10 32.68 3.25
N ALA A 250 18.59 32.53 4.48
CA ALA A 250 17.41 31.70 4.76
C ALA A 250 16.11 32.32 4.21
N ALA A 251 15.96 33.65 4.28
CA ALA A 251 14.84 34.34 3.66
C ALA A 251 14.85 34.21 2.12
N ALA A 252 16.01 34.36 1.49
CA ALA A 252 16.16 34.20 0.04
C ALA A 252 15.84 32.78 -0.45
N ALA A 253 16.20 31.75 0.33
CA ALA A 253 15.88 30.35 0.01
C ALA A 253 14.37 30.06 0.10
N ARG A 254 13.66 30.65 1.07
CA ARG A 254 12.19 30.52 1.20
C ARG A 254 11.47 31.20 0.03
N THR A 255 11.94 32.36 -0.43
CA THR A 255 11.34 33.06 -1.59
C THR A 255 11.59 32.31 -2.90
N ALA A 256 12.76 31.67 -3.06
CA ALA A 256 13.07 30.87 -4.25
C ALA A 256 12.21 29.59 -4.33
N ALA A 257 12.02 28.89 -3.21
CA ALA A 257 11.18 27.69 -3.15
C ALA A 257 9.70 27.99 -3.43
N ALA A 258 9.15 29.09 -2.86
CA ALA A 258 7.77 29.50 -3.12
C ALA A 258 7.54 29.88 -4.60
N LYS A 259 8.52 30.49 -5.25
CA LYS A 259 8.45 30.87 -6.67
C LYS A 259 8.52 29.67 -7.62
N ALA A 260 9.27 28.62 -7.25
CA ALA A 260 9.34 27.37 -8.01
C ALA A 260 8.01 26.58 -7.96
N VAL A 261 7.36 26.57 -6.79
CA VAL A 261 6.05 25.93 -6.61
C VAL A 261 4.96 26.67 -7.39
N ALA A 262 4.97 28.00 -7.40
CA ALA A 262 4.03 28.80 -8.19
C ALA A 262 4.23 28.65 -9.71
N ALA A 263 5.48 28.50 -10.17
CA ALA A 263 5.79 28.29 -11.60
C ALA A 263 5.35 26.92 -12.13
N ALA A 264 5.34 25.90 -11.26
CA ALA A 264 4.82 24.56 -11.59
C ALA A 264 3.28 24.52 -11.70
N ALA A 265 2.58 25.38 -10.95
CA ALA A 265 1.12 25.48 -10.98
C ALA A 265 0.57 26.30 -12.17
N GLY A 266 1.39 27.12 -12.83
CA GLY A 266 0.96 28.06 -13.88
C GLY A 266 1.09 27.58 -15.33
N LYS A 267 1.55 26.35 -15.59
CA LYS A 267 1.79 25.85 -16.97
C LYS A 267 0.96 24.61 -17.32
N THR A 268 -0.35 24.77 -17.39
CA THR A 268 -1.24 23.88 -18.16
C THR A 268 -2.35 24.69 -18.83
N LYS A 269 -1.98 25.55 -19.79
CA LYS A 269 -2.93 26.06 -20.79
C LYS A 269 -2.47 25.54 -22.16
N ARG A 270 -3.12 24.48 -22.66
CA ARG A 270 -3.00 24.07 -24.07
C ARG A 270 -3.95 24.94 -24.90
N PRO A 271 -3.53 25.46 -26.06
CA PRO A 271 -4.45 26.07 -27.02
C PRO A 271 -5.21 24.97 -27.76
N GLY A 272 -6.52 25.13 -27.92
CA GLY A 272 -7.33 24.29 -28.80
C GLY A 272 -7.14 24.69 -30.26
N PRO A 273 -7.37 23.80 -31.22
CA PRO A 273 -7.53 24.20 -32.62
C PRO A 273 -8.96 23.92 -33.08
N ASP A 274 -9.71 24.99 -33.38
CA ASP A 274 -10.84 24.92 -34.31
C ASP A 274 -10.38 25.42 -35.68
N GLY A 275 -10.63 24.58 -36.68
CA GLY A 275 -10.93 24.84 -38.10
C GLY A 275 -10.10 25.85 -38.90
N ASP A 276 -9.40 25.38 -39.95
CA ASP A 276 -9.94 25.56 -41.30
C ASP A 276 -9.26 24.65 -42.34
N VAL A 277 -10.07 24.20 -43.30
CA VAL A 277 -9.78 23.31 -44.44
C VAL A 277 -8.98 24.04 -45.55
N PRO A 278 -8.34 23.29 -46.48
CA PRO A 278 -8.96 23.27 -47.81
C PRO A 278 -8.93 21.90 -48.51
N ALA A 279 -9.93 21.74 -49.39
CA ALA A 279 -10.15 20.64 -50.30
C ALA A 279 -9.05 20.50 -51.38
N VAL A 280 -8.94 19.30 -51.97
CA VAL A 280 -8.99 19.02 -53.43
C VAL A 280 -8.53 17.55 -53.67
N MET A 281 -9.47 16.74 -54.18
CA MET A 281 -9.30 15.48 -54.94
C MET A 281 -9.13 15.83 -56.45
N PRO A 282 -8.94 14.90 -57.40
CA PRO A 282 -8.47 13.50 -57.35
C PRO A 282 -7.49 13.14 -58.49
N ALA A 283 -7.01 11.89 -58.49
CA ALA A 283 -7.15 10.92 -59.60
C ALA A 283 -6.89 9.51 -59.05
#